data_AF-A0A8H7SP78-F1
#
_entry.id   AF-A0A8H7SP78-F1
#
_cell.length_a   1.000
_cell.length_b   1.000
_cell.length_c   1.000
_cell.angle_alpha   90.00
_cell.angle_beta   90.00
_cell.angle_gamma   90.00
#
_symmetry.space_group_name_H-M   'P 1'
#
loop_
_entity.id
_entity.type
_entity.pdbx_description
1 polymer ?
#
loop_
_entity_poly.entity_id
_entity_poly.type
_entity_poly.pdbx_seq_one_letter_code
_entity_poly.pdbx_strand_id
1 'polypeptide(L)'
;MSVDNQQVWKSKTVSDFGDIFRLYRIFTTSTGLELPTDLSNKFEQEPQDWHTYYTTKRKMINASEHDILINQANKEYKDAQKYLKTFKDDVNYSLLIQVASKMLWILDALPEYAGCYYILSYMLFIVNRMEDALDILDMGRTMNPTFEPFSELEKEILFITQAGNKVDEVPVLINDSLSPEILKVLLEIFHTFDQDHDDCLSPEELDLFVFSTNGQHPPTSFIEQMGQRFGANELGWLTKKGFLNKL
;
A
#
# COMPACT_ATOMS: atom_id res chain seq x y z
N MET A 1 -0.72 35.32 -24.54
CA MET A 1 -1.29 34.23 -25.36
C MET A 1 -0.64 32.86 -25.08
N SER A 2 0.16 32.65 -24.01
CA SER A 2 0.96 31.42 -23.85
C SER A 2 0.34 30.32 -22.97
N VAL A 3 -0.52 30.67 -21.98
CA VAL A 3 -1.06 29.70 -21.02
C VAL A 3 -2.07 28.74 -21.66
N ASP A 4 -2.89 29.26 -22.59
CA ASP A 4 -3.94 28.51 -23.28
C ASP A 4 -3.35 27.41 -24.18
N ASN A 5 -2.19 27.68 -24.80
CA ASN A 5 -1.50 26.72 -25.64
C ASN A 5 -0.91 25.56 -24.81
N GLN A 6 -0.30 25.86 -23.65
CA GLN A 6 0.31 24.83 -22.80
C GLN A 6 -0.71 23.83 -22.22
N GLN A 7 -1.87 24.32 -21.79
CA GLN A 7 -2.94 23.44 -21.28
C GLN A 7 -3.50 22.53 -22.38
N VAL A 8 -3.64 23.03 -23.60
CA VAL A 8 -4.06 22.20 -24.74
C VAL A 8 -3.06 21.07 -25.01
N TRP A 9 -1.76 21.37 -25.01
CA TRP A 9 -0.73 20.33 -25.22
C TRP A 9 -0.65 19.35 -24.05
N LYS A 10 -0.82 19.81 -22.81
CA LYS A 10 -0.91 18.92 -21.65
C LYS A 10 -2.08 17.95 -21.79
N SER A 11 -3.29 18.46 -22.01
CA SER A 11 -4.49 17.63 -22.18
C SER A 11 -4.35 16.64 -23.33
N LYS A 12 -3.76 17.07 -24.45
CA LYS A 12 -3.47 16.18 -25.58
C LYS A 12 -2.44 15.11 -25.25
N THR A 13 -1.40 15.46 -24.50
CA THR A 13 -0.37 14.51 -24.04
C THR A 13 -0.98 13.46 -23.12
N VAL A 14 -1.82 13.87 -22.17
CA VAL A 14 -2.52 12.96 -21.26
C VAL A 14 -3.47 12.05 -22.02
N SER A 15 -4.22 12.59 -22.99
CA SER A 15 -5.14 11.80 -23.81
C SER A 15 -4.44 10.77 -24.69
N ASP A 16 -3.29 11.13 -25.28
CA ASP A 16 -2.61 10.27 -26.25
C ASP A 16 -1.63 9.30 -25.57
N PHE A 17 -1.05 9.67 -24.42
CA PHE A 17 0.03 8.93 -23.77
C PHE A 17 -0.19 8.60 -22.30
N GLY A 18 -1.36 8.89 -21.74
CA GLY A 18 -1.62 8.76 -20.32
C GLY A 18 -0.87 9.79 -19.47
N ASP A 19 -1.36 10.02 -18.25
CA ASP A 19 -0.73 10.94 -17.30
C ASP A 19 0.32 10.21 -16.45
N ILE A 20 1.45 9.89 -17.07
CA ILE A 20 2.55 9.16 -16.41
C ILE A 20 3.15 9.92 -15.22
N PHE A 21 3.07 11.26 -15.22
CA PHE A 21 3.56 12.11 -14.13
C PHE A 21 2.66 11.97 -12.89
N ARG A 22 1.34 12.06 -13.07
CA ARG A 22 0.39 11.79 -11.99
C ARG A 22 0.53 10.35 -11.50
N LEU A 23 0.67 9.38 -12.41
CA LEU A 23 0.85 7.97 -12.06
C LEU A 23 2.07 7.76 -11.17
N TYR A 24 3.23 8.30 -11.58
CA TYR A 24 4.47 8.24 -10.81
C TYR A 24 4.30 8.83 -9.40
N ARG A 25 3.66 10.01 -9.30
CA ARG A 25 3.44 10.70 -8.03
C ARG A 25 2.50 9.94 -7.10
N ILE A 26 1.37 9.43 -7.61
CA ILE A 26 0.45 8.60 -6.81
C ILE A 26 1.23 7.42 -6.26
N PHE A 27 1.90 6.67 -7.14
CA PHE A 27 2.58 5.45 -6.74
C PHE A 27 3.67 5.69 -5.68
N THR A 28 4.57 6.64 -5.90
CA THR A 28 5.68 6.94 -4.97
C THR A 28 5.20 7.51 -3.64
N THR A 29 4.22 8.43 -3.66
CA THR A 29 3.65 9.02 -2.44
C THR A 29 2.90 7.97 -1.61
N SER A 30 2.18 7.07 -2.26
CA SER A 30 1.33 6.11 -1.57
C SER A 30 2.08 4.91 -1.02
N THR A 31 3.13 4.47 -1.72
CA THR A 31 3.95 3.33 -1.29
C THR A 31 5.13 3.73 -0.41
N GLY A 32 5.59 4.98 -0.49
CA GLY A 32 6.84 5.41 0.13
C GLY A 32 8.09 4.76 -0.46
N LEU A 33 7.97 4.08 -1.61
CA LEU A 33 9.08 3.41 -2.27
C LEU A 33 9.98 4.41 -3.00
N GLU A 34 11.28 4.32 -2.75
CA GLU A 34 12.30 5.04 -3.51
C GLU A 34 12.58 4.30 -4.81
N LEU A 35 12.03 4.85 -5.91
CA LEU A 35 12.32 4.34 -7.25
C LEU A 35 13.69 4.82 -7.73
N PRO A 36 14.33 4.08 -8.66
CA PRO A 36 15.60 4.47 -9.27
C PRO A 36 15.64 5.94 -9.75
N THR A 37 16.80 6.60 -9.58
CA THR A 37 16.97 8.04 -9.81
C THR A 37 16.73 8.47 -11.26
N ASP A 38 16.88 7.57 -12.23
CA ASP A 38 16.56 7.82 -13.63
C ASP A 38 15.05 8.03 -13.84
N LEU A 39 14.19 7.34 -13.08
CA LEU A 39 12.75 7.54 -13.11
C LEU A 39 12.33 8.84 -12.41
N SER A 40 12.92 9.16 -11.26
CA SER A 40 12.60 10.42 -10.56
C SER A 40 12.97 11.62 -11.41
N ASN A 41 14.18 11.63 -11.98
CA ASN A 41 14.63 12.69 -12.89
C ASN A 41 13.70 12.89 -14.10
N LYS A 42 12.96 11.85 -14.50
CA LYS A 42 12.11 11.87 -15.69
C LYS A 42 10.65 12.21 -15.39
N PHE A 43 10.10 11.74 -14.27
CA PHE A 43 8.66 11.77 -14.01
C PHE A 43 8.25 12.53 -12.74
N GLU A 44 9.19 12.93 -11.88
CA GLU A 44 8.89 13.69 -10.67
C GLU A 44 8.38 15.10 -10.99
N GLN A 45 8.88 15.69 -12.09
CA GLN A 45 8.50 17.03 -12.52
C GLN A 45 7.87 17.02 -13.90
N GLU A 46 6.75 17.73 -14.02
CA GLU A 46 6.10 17.97 -15.31
C GLU A 46 6.99 18.84 -16.22
N PRO A 47 6.94 18.65 -17.56
CA PRO A 47 7.68 19.47 -18.48
C PRO A 47 7.17 20.92 -18.46
N GLN A 48 8.11 21.87 -18.54
CA GLN A 48 7.79 23.29 -18.66
C GLN A 48 7.21 23.66 -20.04
N ASP A 49 7.54 22.87 -21.07
CA ASP A 49 7.02 23.03 -22.42
C ASP A 49 6.40 21.73 -22.94
N TRP A 50 5.07 21.63 -22.80
CA TRP A 50 4.28 20.47 -23.20
C TRP A 50 4.27 20.24 -24.71
N HIS A 51 4.40 21.29 -25.53
CA HIS A 51 4.44 21.13 -26.98
C HIS A 51 5.72 20.39 -27.42
N THR A 52 6.87 20.84 -26.90
CA THR A 52 8.16 20.20 -27.18
C THR A 52 8.20 18.78 -26.63
N TYR A 53 7.67 18.56 -25.43
CA TYR A 53 7.54 17.22 -24.85
C TYR A 53 6.68 16.31 -25.74
N TYR A 54 5.48 16.74 -26.11
CA TYR A 54 4.55 15.97 -26.93
C TYR A 54 5.15 15.57 -28.27
N THR A 55 5.73 16.53 -28.99
CA THR A 55 6.31 16.30 -30.32
C THR A 55 7.51 15.36 -30.26
N THR A 56 8.33 15.45 -29.20
CA THR A 56 9.47 14.56 -28.98
C THR A 56 9.00 13.15 -28.64
N LYS A 57 8.06 13.00 -27.71
CA LYS A 57 7.50 11.70 -27.29
C LYS A 57 6.81 10.99 -28.45
N ARG A 58 6.02 11.71 -29.24
CA ARG A 58 5.37 11.16 -30.44
C ARG A 58 6.36 10.64 -31.48
N LYS A 59 7.48 11.34 -31.69
CA LYS A 59 8.55 10.87 -32.59
C LYS A 59 9.22 9.61 -32.05
N MET A 60 9.49 9.55 -30.76
CA MET A 60 10.10 8.38 -30.12
C MET A 60 9.20 7.14 -30.27
N ILE A 61 7.91 7.26 -29.95
CA ILE A 61 6.94 6.16 -30.07
C ILE A 61 6.80 5.67 -31.52
N ASN A 62 6.77 6.59 -32.49
CA ASN A 62 6.68 6.23 -33.90
C ASN A 62 7.97 5.59 -34.46
N ALA A 63 9.13 5.85 -33.85
CA ALA A 63 10.41 5.29 -34.27
C ALA A 63 10.70 3.92 -33.64
N SER A 64 9.98 3.55 -32.59
CA SER A 64 10.16 2.26 -31.92
C SER A 64 9.55 1.08 -32.68
N GLU A 65 10.21 -0.07 -32.61
CA GLU A 65 9.70 -1.36 -33.09
C GLU A 65 8.59 -1.86 -32.15
N HIS A 66 7.37 -1.40 -32.42
CA HIS A 66 6.19 -1.58 -31.57
C HIS A 66 5.94 -3.05 -31.19
N ASP A 67 6.07 -3.98 -32.14
CA ASP A 67 5.83 -5.40 -31.91
C ASP A 67 6.83 -6.04 -30.94
N ILE A 68 8.10 -5.62 -30.98
CA ILE A 68 9.13 -6.13 -30.06
C ILE A 68 8.84 -5.62 -28.64
N LEU A 69 8.47 -4.35 -28.51
CA LEU A 69 8.12 -3.76 -27.23
C LEU A 69 6.89 -4.43 -26.62
N ILE A 70 5.85 -4.74 -27.41
CA ILE A 70 4.66 -5.45 -26.93
C ILE A 70 5.02 -6.84 -26.41
N ASN A 71 5.87 -7.58 -27.15
CA ASN A 71 6.30 -8.91 -26.72
C ASN A 71 7.09 -8.86 -25.40
N GLN A 72 7.98 -7.87 -25.26
CA GLN A 72 8.71 -7.65 -24.01
C GLN A 72 7.76 -7.27 -22.87
N ALA A 73 6.82 -6.35 -23.10
CA ALA A 73 5.83 -5.95 -22.11
C ALA A 73 4.97 -7.13 -21.64
N ASN A 74 4.54 -8.00 -22.56
CA ASN A 74 3.81 -9.24 -22.25
C ASN A 74 4.61 -10.21 -21.38
N LYS A 75 5.93 -10.31 -21.62
CA LYS A 75 6.80 -11.13 -20.79
C LYS A 75 6.92 -10.55 -19.39
N GLU A 76 7.26 -9.26 -19.28
CA GLU A 76 7.44 -8.56 -18.00
C GLU A 76 6.14 -8.55 -17.18
N TYR A 77 4.99 -8.37 -17.83
CA TYR A 77 3.68 -8.48 -17.19
C TYR A 77 3.43 -9.87 -16.60
N LYS A 78 3.66 -10.93 -17.38
CA LYS A 78 3.50 -12.32 -16.89
C LYS A 78 4.44 -12.63 -15.73
N ASP A 79 5.67 -12.14 -15.79
CA ASP A 79 6.65 -12.33 -14.72
C ASP A 79 6.22 -11.55 -13.47
N ALA A 80 5.79 -10.29 -13.60
CA ALA A 80 5.23 -9.49 -12.50
C ALA A 80 4.03 -10.18 -11.82
N GLN A 81 3.09 -10.74 -12.60
CA GLN A 81 1.96 -11.50 -12.04
C GLN A 81 2.39 -12.72 -11.23
N LYS A 82 3.41 -13.47 -11.68
CA LYS A 82 3.94 -14.62 -10.92
C LYS A 82 4.54 -14.16 -9.60
N TYR A 83 5.31 -13.08 -9.61
CA TYR A 83 5.93 -12.53 -8.41
C TYR A 83 4.91 -12.05 -7.38
N LEU A 84 3.89 -11.32 -7.83
CA LEU A 84 2.87 -10.80 -6.93
C LEU A 84 2.02 -11.92 -6.29
N LYS A 85 1.88 -13.08 -6.95
CA LYS A 85 1.23 -14.26 -6.34
C LYS A 85 2.03 -14.85 -5.18
N THR A 86 3.37 -14.82 -5.25
CA THR A 86 4.26 -15.35 -4.21
C THR A 86 4.60 -14.31 -3.12
N PHE A 87 4.22 -13.05 -3.30
CA PHE A 87 4.56 -11.95 -2.39
C PHE A 87 3.95 -12.11 -0.98
N LYS A 88 2.87 -12.88 -0.84
CA LYS A 88 2.24 -13.15 0.47
C LYS A 88 3.15 -13.95 1.42
N ASP A 89 4.12 -14.67 0.88
CA ASP A 89 4.98 -15.58 1.65
C ASP A 89 6.30 -14.92 2.09
N ASP A 90 6.75 -13.87 1.39
CA ASP A 90 7.98 -13.12 1.69
C ASP A 90 7.88 -11.67 1.18
N VAL A 91 7.73 -10.72 2.10
CA VAL A 91 7.55 -9.29 1.80
C VAL A 91 8.86 -8.68 1.33
N ASN A 92 9.17 -8.84 0.04
CA ASN A 92 10.39 -8.32 -0.57
C ASN A 92 10.15 -6.97 -1.28
N TYR A 93 10.36 -5.87 -0.56
CA TYR A 93 10.20 -4.51 -1.10
C TYR A 93 11.13 -4.18 -2.28
N SER A 94 12.33 -4.79 -2.35
CA SER A 94 13.24 -4.60 -3.49
C SER A 94 12.62 -5.11 -4.78
N LEU A 95 11.88 -6.21 -4.73
CA LEU A 95 11.17 -6.75 -5.88
C LEU A 95 10.02 -5.85 -6.32
N LEU A 96 9.28 -5.25 -5.37
CA LEU A 96 8.24 -4.27 -5.70
C LEU A 96 8.83 -3.06 -6.44
N ILE A 97 9.97 -2.53 -5.99
CA ILE A 97 10.68 -1.43 -6.65
C ILE A 97 11.04 -1.83 -8.09
N GLN A 98 11.58 -3.03 -8.30
CA GLN A 98 11.95 -3.50 -9.64
C GLN A 98 10.72 -3.64 -10.56
N VAL A 99 9.64 -4.22 -10.07
CA VAL A 99 8.39 -4.38 -10.84
C VAL A 99 7.80 -3.01 -11.19
N ALA A 100 7.64 -2.12 -10.21
CA ALA A 100 7.11 -0.78 -10.45
C ALA A 100 7.95 -0.01 -11.48
N SER A 101 9.27 -0.07 -11.35
CA SER A 101 10.20 0.59 -12.28
C SER A 101 10.00 0.09 -13.70
N LYS A 102 9.89 -1.22 -13.89
CA LYS A 102 9.63 -1.84 -15.20
C LYS A 102 8.28 -1.42 -15.78
N MET A 103 7.22 -1.42 -14.96
CA MET A 103 5.88 -1.02 -15.41
C MET A 103 5.86 0.44 -15.88
N LEU A 104 6.50 1.35 -15.13
CA LEU A 104 6.60 2.76 -15.50
C LEU A 104 7.41 2.96 -16.80
N TRP A 105 8.52 2.24 -16.96
CA TRP A 105 9.30 2.25 -18.20
C TRP A 105 8.51 1.74 -19.41
N ILE A 106 7.74 0.67 -19.23
CA ILE A 106 6.85 0.15 -20.27
C ILE A 106 5.80 1.19 -20.63
N LEU A 107 5.13 1.80 -19.65
CA LEU A 107 4.10 2.81 -19.89
C LEU A 107 4.62 4.08 -20.56
N ASP A 108 5.90 4.43 -20.35
CA ASP A 108 6.48 5.55 -21.07
C ASP A 108 6.62 5.30 -22.58
N ALA A 109 6.88 4.05 -22.97
CA ALA A 109 7.02 3.63 -24.36
C ALA A 109 5.71 3.11 -24.99
N LEU A 110 4.86 2.46 -24.19
CA LEU A 110 3.62 1.80 -24.56
C LEU A 110 2.50 2.22 -23.59
N PRO A 111 2.00 3.47 -23.72
CA PRO A 111 1.04 4.03 -22.77
C PRO A 111 -0.32 3.34 -22.77
N GLU A 112 -0.68 2.64 -23.85
CA GLU A 112 -1.92 1.85 -23.99
C GLU A 112 -1.82 0.45 -23.36
N TYR A 113 -0.63 0.06 -22.84
CA TYR A 113 -0.42 -1.26 -22.28
C TYR A 113 -1.08 -1.39 -20.90
N ALA A 114 -2.37 -1.73 -20.93
CA ALA A 114 -3.26 -1.80 -19.77
C ALA A 114 -2.74 -2.63 -18.60
N GLY A 115 -2.02 -3.72 -18.91
CA GLY A 115 -1.46 -4.63 -17.90
C GLY A 115 -0.55 -3.91 -16.89
N CYS A 116 0.17 -2.86 -17.29
CA CYS A 116 1.04 -2.12 -16.37
C CYS A 116 0.25 -1.31 -15.34
N TYR A 117 -0.84 -0.65 -15.74
CA TYR A 117 -1.74 0.03 -14.79
C TYR A 117 -2.34 -0.96 -13.80
N TYR A 118 -2.72 -2.16 -14.28
CA TYR A 118 -3.28 -3.21 -13.42
C TYR A 118 -2.25 -3.67 -12.39
N ILE A 119 -1.01 -3.93 -12.79
CA ILE A 119 0.06 -4.35 -11.88
C ILE A 119 0.34 -3.28 -10.82
N LEU A 120 0.46 -2.01 -11.23
CA LEU A 120 0.69 -0.90 -10.29
C LEU A 120 -0.49 -0.72 -9.31
N SER A 121 -1.72 -0.84 -9.80
CA SER A 121 -2.93 -0.81 -8.95
C SER A 121 -2.96 -1.99 -7.98
N TYR A 122 -2.59 -3.18 -8.45
CA TYR A 122 -2.54 -4.38 -7.61
C TYR A 122 -1.48 -4.29 -6.52
N MET A 123 -0.33 -3.68 -6.83
CA MET A 123 0.69 -3.39 -5.81
C MET A 123 0.16 -2.45 -4.73
N LEU A 124 -0.54 -1.38 -5.12
CA LEU A 124 -1.20 -0.47 -4.17
C LEU A 124 -2.27 -1.19 -3.34
N PHE A 125 -3.04 -2.08 -3.97
CA PHE A 125 -3.99 -2.94 -3.27
C PHE A 125 -3.31 -3.81 -2.21
N ILE A 126 -2.19 -4.46 -2.53
CA ILE A 126 -1.42 -5.27 -1.56
C ILE A 126 -0.93 -4.43 -0.38
N VAL A 127 -0.47 -3.20 -0.62
CA VAL A 127 -0.01 -2.29 0.45
C VAL A 127 -1.15 -1.48 1.09
N ASN A 128 -2.40 -1.90 0.90
CA ASN A 128 -3.60 -1.31 1.49
C ASN A 128 -3.85 0.16 1.12
N ARG A 129 -3.49 0.57 -0.11
CA ARG A 129 -3.74 1.91 -0.68
C ARG A 129 -4.86 1.85 -1.71
N MET A 130 -6.06 1.52 -1.24
CA MET A 130 -7.21 1.18 -2.09
C MET A 130 -7.72 2.33 -2.96
N GLU A 131 -7.84 3.55 -2.42
CA GLU A 131 -8.27 4.72 -3.19
C GLU A 131 -7.29 5.03 -4.32
N ASP A 132 -5.99 5.05 -4.00
CA ASP A 132 -4.92 5.27 -4.96
C ASP A 132 -4.87 4.17 -6.04
N ALA A 133 -5.20 2.92 -5.67
CA ALA A 133 -5.32 1.81 -6.61
C ALA A 133 -6.47 2.03 -7.61
N LEU A 134 -7.64 2.49 -7.14
CA LEU A 134 -8.77 2.82 -8.01
C LEU A 134 -8.45 3.97 -8.96
N ASP A 135 -7.73 4.99 -8.46
CA ASP A 135 -7.25 6.12 -9.26
C ASP A 135 -6.39 5.65 -10.45
N ILE A 136 -5.45 4.72 -10.21
CA ILE A 136 -4.61 4.15 -11.28
C ILE A 136 -5.43 3.28 -12.24
N LEU A 137 -6.42 2.52 -11.75
CA LEU A 137 -7.31 1.74 -12.61
C LEU A 137 -8.09 2.64 -13.56
N ASP A 138 -8.61 3.76 -13.08
CA ASP A 138 -9.31 4.74 -13.91
C ASP A 138 -8.40 5.35 -14.98
N MET A 139 -7.16 5.68 -14.61
CA MET A 139 -6.15 6.10 -15.61
C MET A 139 -5.96 5.01 -16.68
N GLY A 140 -5.83 3.75 -16.28
CA GLY A 140 -5.72 2.62 -17.21
C GLY A 140 -6.94 2.47 -18.13
N ARG A 141 -8.16 2.66 -17.61
CA ARG A 141 -9.42 2.59 -18.40
C ARG A 141 -9.51 3.68 -19.45
N THR A 142 -8.99 4.88 -19.17
CA THR A 142 -8.96 5.94 -20.18
C THR A 142 -8.09 5.57 -21.39
N MET A 143 -7.05 4.77 -21.16
CA MET A 143 -6.14 4.30 -22.21
C MET A 143 -6.66 3.03 -22.91
N ASN A 144 -7.23 2.10 -22.14
CA ASN A 144 -7.77 0.85 -22.67
C ASN A 144 -9.02 0.43 -21.89
N PRO A 145 -10.22 0.82 -22.36
CA PRO A 145 -11.48 0.54 -21.67
C PRO A 145 -11.91 -0.93 -21.76
N THR A 146 -11.28 -1.71 -22.65
CA THR A 146 -11.65 -3.11 -22.89
C THR A 146 -10.87 -4.11 -22.04
N PHE A 147 -9.90 -3.65 -21.25
CA PHE A 147 -9.08 -4.52 -20.41
C PHE A 147 -9.85 -4.98 -19.17
N GLU A 148 -10.46 -6.16 -19.31
CA GLU A 148 -11.37 -6.77 -18.34
C GLU A 148 -10.80 -6.87 -16.89
N PRO A 149 -9.50 -7.20 -16.66
CA PRO A 149 -8.96 -7.33 -15.31
C PRO A 149 -9.08 -6.07 -14.43
N PHE A 150 -9.26 -4.88 -15.01
CA PHE A 150 -9.56 -3.68 -14.21
C PHE A 150 -10.88 -3.79 -13.45
N SER A 151 -11.91 -4.35 -14.09
CA SER A 151 -13.23 -4.51 -13.49
C SER A 151 -13.22 -5.57 -12.40
N GLU A 152 -12.41 -6.62 -12.55
CA GLU A 152 -12.24 -7.65 -11.52
C GLU A 152 -11.59 -7.07 -10.25
N LEU A 153 -10.46 -6.36 -10.41
CA LEU A 153 -9.75 -5.77 -9.27
C LEU A 153 -10.55 -4.67 -8.58
N GLU A 154 -11.25 -3.82 -9.35
CA GLU A 154 -12.16 -2.81 -8.77
C GLU A 154 -13.25 -3.46 -7.92
N LYS A 155 -13.88 -4.53 -8.39
CA LYS A 155 -14.89 -5.26 -7.61
C LYS A 155 -14.30 -5.82 -6.32
N GLU A 156 -13.08 -6.34 -6.35
CA GLU A 156 -12.39 -6.84 -5.15
C GLU A 156 -12.10 -5.72 -4.15
N ILE A 157 -11.56 -4.58 -4.61
CA ILE A 157 -11.31 -3.39 -3.78
C ILE A 157 -12.63 -2.87 -3.18
N LEU A 158 -13.68 -2.74 -4.00
CA LEU A 158 -15.00 -2.27 -3.54
C LEU A 158 -15.65 -3.26 -2.57
N PHE A 159 -15.49 -4.56 -2.80
CA PHE A 159 -15.99 -5.57 -1.88
C PHE A 159 -15.30 -5.43 -0.51
N ILE A 160 -13.99 -5.26 -0.45
CA ILE A 160 -13.25 -5.13 0.81
C ILE A 160 -13.59 -3.82 1.53
N THR A 161 -13.62 -2.69 0.81
CA THR A 161 -13.99 -1.39 1.39
C THR A 161 -15.44 -1.37 1.88
N GLN A 162 -16.37 -1.98 1.14
CA GLN A 162 -17.78 -2.07 1.56
C GLN A 162 -18.01 -3.14 2.62
N ALA A 163 -17.23 -4.22 2.64
CA ALA A 163 -17.26 -5.23 3.70
C ALA A 163 -16.71 -4.66 5.00
N GLY A 164 -15.65 -3.83 4.95
CA GLY A 164 -15.20 -3.02 6.09
C GLY A 164 -16.31 -2.14 6.65
N ASN A 165 -17.12 -1.53 5.77
CA ASN A 165 -18.30 -0.73 6.15
C ASN A 165 -19.54 -1.56 6.56
N LYS A 166 -19.51 -2.89 6.46
CA LYS A 166 -20.64 -3.80 6.77
C LYS A 166 -20.36 -4.80 7.89
N VAL A 167 -19.15 -4.86 8.40
CA VAL A 167 -18.98 -5.34 9.77
C VAL A 167 -19.66 -4.29 10.63
N ASP A 168 -20.57 -4.68 11.51
CA ASP A 168 -20.97 -3.84 12.63
C ASP A 168 -19.67 -3.42 13.32
N GLU A 169 -19.11 -2.27 12.92
CA GLU A 169 -17.91 -1.71 13.52
C GLU A 169 -18.34 -1.39 14.94
N VAL A 170 -18.07 -2.34 15.82
CA VAL A 170 -17.98 -2.06 17.23
C VAL A 170 -17.00 -0.89 17.32
N PRO A 171 -17.48 0.30 17.71
CA PRO A 171 -16.62 1.47 17.76
C PRO A 171 -15.42 1.12 18.62
N VAL A 172 -14.19 1.36 18.17
CA VAL A 172 -13.01 1.08 19.01
C VAL A 172 -13.12 1.87 20.31
N LEU A 173 -13.70 3.07 20.23
CA LEU A 173 -13.98 3.95 21.34
C LEU A 173 -15.47 4.33 21.38
N ILE A 174 -16.06 4.25 22.56
CA ILE A 174 -17.37 4.81 22.89
C ILE A 174 -17.14 5.81 24.03
N ASN A 175 -17.36 7.10 23.75
CA ASN A 175 -17.15 8.20 24.71
C ASN A 175 -15.75 8.19 25.36
N ASP A 176 -14.69 8.17 24.53
CA ASP A 176 -13.28 8.18 24.98
C ASP A 176 -12.88 6.99 25.87
N SER A 177 -13.62 5.87 25.77
CA SER A 177 -13.33 4.61 26.45
C SER A 177 -13.43 3.45 25.47
N LEU A 178 -12.65 2.40 25.66
CA LEU A 178 -12.72 1.19 24.83
C LEU A 178 -14.16 0.64 24.81
N SER A 179 -14.64 0.21 23.65
CA SER A 179 -15.94 -0.45 23.57
C SER A 179 -15.98 -1.72 24.43
N PRO A 180 -17.17 -2.10 24.93
CA PRO A 180 -17.36 -3.33 25.70
C PRO A 180 -16.81 -4.58 25.01
N GLU A 181 -16.88 -4.65 23.68
CA GLU A 181 -16.47 -5.80 22.89
C GLU A 181 -14.94 -5.84 22.73
N ILE A 182 -14.26 -4.70 22.53
CA ILE A 182 -12.80 -4.65 22.57
C ILE A 182 -12.28 -4.94 23.97
N LEU A 183 -12.94 -4.40 24.98
CA LEU A 183 -12.62 -4.69 26.37
C LEU A 183 -12.75 -6.18 26.67
N LYS A 184 -13.77 -6.85 26.12
CA LYS A 184 -13.93 -8.31 26.22
C LYS A 184 -12.77 -9.07 25.56
N VAL A 185 -12.36 -8.68 24.35
CA VAL A 185 -11.23 -9.33 23.67
C VAL A 185 -9.91 -9.11 24.43
N LEU A 186 -9.64 -7.90 24.90
CA LEU A 186 -8.45 -7.60 25.71
C LEU A 186 -8.43 -8.39 27.02
N LEU A 187 -9.60 -8.60 27.64
CA LEU A 187 -9.74 -9.46 28.81
C LEU A 187 -9.48 -10.93 28.48
N GLU A 188 -9.99 -11.44 27.35
CA GLU A 188 -9.72 -12.81 26.90
C GLU A 188 -8.23 -13.03 26.62
N ILE A 189 -7.58 -12.04 25.99
CA ILE A 189 -6.12 -12.04 25.80
C ILE A 189 -5.42 -12.08 27.15
N PHE A 190 -5.75 -11.18 28.07
CA PHE A 190 -5.15 -11.16 29.41
C PHE A 190 -5.26 -12.52 30.11
N HIS A 191 -6.46 -13.11 30.12
CA HIS A 191 -6.71 -14.43 30.72
C HIS A 191 -6.02 -15.59 30.02
N THR A 192 -5.62 -15.43 28.76
CA THR A 192 -4.83 -16.44 28.05
C THR A 192 -3.38 -16.50 28.57
N PHE A 193 -2.86 -15.37 29.05
CA PHE A 193 -1.49 -15.25 29.53
C PHE A 193 -1.36 -15.27 31.06
N ASP A 194 -2.42 -14.96 31.80
CA ASP A 194 -2.56 -15.16 33.25
C ASP A 194 -2.80 -16.66 33.54
N GLN A 195 -1.70 -17.43 33.60
CA GLN A 195 -1.69 -18.88 33.70
C GLN A 195 -2.04 -19.37 35.10
N ASP A 196 -1.69 -18.60 36.13
CA ASP A 196 -1.99 -18.91 37.52
C ASP A 196 -3.33 -18.32 38.01
N HIS A 197 -3.99 -17.52 37.17
CA HIS A 197 -5.32 -16.94 37.38
C HIS A 197 -5.38 -16.04 38.61
N ASP A 198 -4.31 -15.28 38.86
CA ASP A 198 -4.18 -14.34 39.98
C ASP A 198 -4.63 -12.90 39.63
N ASP A 199 -5.23 -12.71 38.45
CA ASP A 199 -5.60 -11.41 37.86
C ASP A 199 -4.39 -10.45 37.69
N CYS A 200 -3.16 -10.98 37.65
CA CYS A 200 -1.92 -10.29 37.37
C CYS A 200 -1.13 -11.02 36.25
N LEU A 201 -0.14 -10.34 35.69
CA LEU A 201 0.85 -10.96 34.80
C LEU A 201 2.20 -10.87 35.48
N SER A 202 2.71 -12.02 35.91
CA SER A 202 4.06 -12.21 36.42
C SER A 202 5.11 -11.86 35.34
N PRO A 203 6.40 -11.67 35.72
CA PRO A 203 7.46 -11.40 34.76
C PRO A 203 7.55 -12.42 33.62
N GLU A 204 7.36 -13.70 33.94
CA GLU A 204 7.38 -14.81 32.99
C GLU A 204 6.19 -14.76 32.03
N GLU A 205 5.00 -14.46 32.53
CA GLU A 205 3.77 -14.35 31.71
C GLU A 205 3.79 -13.11 30.83
N LEU A 206 4.32 -12.00 31.34
CA LEU A 206 4.47 -10.76 30.58
C LEU A 206 5.53 -10.90 29.49
N ASP A 207 6.63 -11.62 29.74
CA ASP A 207 7.62 -11.99 28.73
C ASP A 207 6.97 -12.83 27.62
N LEU A 208 6.20 -13.85 27.99
CA LEU A 208 5.47 -14.71 27.04
C LEU A 208 4.44 -13.93 26.22
N PHE A 209 3.71 -13.00 26.84
CA PHE A 209 2.79 -12.10 26.15
C PHE A 209 3.51 -11.26 25.10
N VAL A 210 4.57 -10.54 25.49
CA VAL A 210 5.32 -9.67 24.57
C VAL A 210 6.00 -10.47 23.46
N PHE A 211 6.55 -11.64 23.77
CA PHE A 211 7.13 -12.52 22.77
C PHE A 211 6.07 -13.01 21.77
N SER A 212 4.88 -13.38 22.25
CA SER A 212 3.80 -13.88 21.40
C SER A 212 3.17 -12.80 20.52
N THR A 213 3.18 -11.53 20.96
CA THR A 213 2.64 -10.43 20.16
C THR A 213 3.68 -9.77 19.24
N ASN A 214 4.94 -9.68 19.66
CA ASN A 214 5.97 -8.88 18.98
C ASN A 214 7.14 -9.71 18.41
N GLY A 215 7.19 -11.02 18.69
CA GLY A 215 8.23 -11.95 18.20
C GLY A 215 9.60 -11.80 18.86
N GLN A 216 9.73 -10.96 19.89
CA GLN A 216 10.99 -10.73 20.61
C GLN A 216 10.75 -10.65 22.13
N HIS A 217 11.66 -11.24 22.90
CA HIS A 217 11.64 -11.15 24.36
C HIS A 217 12.02 -9.73 24.81
N PRO A 218 11.23 -9.08 25.67
CA PRO A 218 11.56 -7.77 26.21
C PRO A 218 12.78 -7.82 27.16
N PRO A 219 13.57 -6.75 27.25
CA PRO A 219 14.60 -6.64 28.28
C PRO A 219 13.96 -6.61 29.68
N THR A 220 14.64 -7.18 30.69
CA THR A 220 14.11 -7.27 32.07
C THR A 220 13.67 -5.92 32.65
N SER A 221 14.41 -4.85 32.33
CA SER A 221 14.08 -3.48 32.76
C SER A 221 12.78 -2.95 32.17
N PHE A 222 12.31 -3.47 31.03
CA PHE A 222 11.01 -3.14 30.46
C PHE A 222 9.89 -3.78 31.29
N ILE A 223 10.02 -5.07 31.61
CA ILE A 223 9.05 -5.83 32.42
C ILE A 223 8.84 -5.14 33.79
N GLU A 224 9.93 -4.80 34.46
CA GLU A 224 9.89 -4.10 35.76
C GLU A 224 9.21 -2.72 35.67
N GLN A 225 9.39 -2.00 34.56
CA GLN A 225 8.79 -0.68 34.35
C GLN A 225 7.30 -0.75 34.01
N MET A 226 6.81 -1.84 33.42
CA MET A 226 5.40 -1.96 33.03
C MET A 226 4.47 -1.91 34.24
N GLY A 227 4.77 -2.67 35.29
CA GLY A 227 4.01 -2.63 36.54
C GLY A 227 4.02 -1.23 37.19
N GLN A 228 5.19 -0.57 37.20
CA GLN A 228 5.33 0.77 37.77
C GLN A 228 4.56 1.85 37.00
N ARG A 229 4.49 1.76 35.67
CA ARG A 229 3.85 2.77 34.82
C ARG A 229 2.34 2.64 34.77
N PHE A 230 1.82 1.41 34.73
CA PHE A 230 0.42 1.15 34.43
C PHE A 230 -0.39 0.66 35.64
N GLY A 231 0.27 0.08 36.64
CA GLY A 231 -0.34 -0.34 37.90
C GLY A 231 -0.01 -1.78 38.25
N ALA A 232 0.58 -1.98 39.44
CA ALA A 232 1.07 -3.28 39.90
C ALA A 232 0.44 -3.77 41.21
N ASN A 233 0.53 -5.08 41.46
CA ASN A 233 0.20 -5.70 42.74
C ASN A 233 1.33 -5.49 43.77
N GLU A 234 1.20 -6.07 44.97
CA GLU A 234 2.22 -5.96 46.04
C GLU A 234 3.58 -6.56 45.66
N LEU A 235 3.62 -7.45 44.65
CA LEU A 235 4.82 -8.08 44.12
C LEU A 235 5.42 -7.33 42.92
N GLY A 236 4.80 -6.23 42.48
CA GLY A 236 5.26 -5.45 41.32
C GLY A 236 4.75 -5.95 39.96
N TRP A 237 3.86 -6.94 39.93
CA TRP A 237 3.35 -7.55 38.70
C TRP A 237 2.22 -6.74 38.09
N LEU A 238 2.12 -6.73 36.76
CA LEU A 238 1.13 -5.92 36.05
C LEU A 238 -0.28 -6.46 36.33
N THR A 239 -1.11 -5.64 36.98
CA THR A 239 -2.49 -6.05 37.27
C THR A 239 -3.35 -5.98 36.02
N LYS A 240 -4.44 -6.75 35.98
CA LYS A 240 -5.51 -6.63 34.98
C LYS A 240 -6.02 -5.20 34.80
N LYS A 241 -6.16 -4.46 35.91
CA LYS A 241 -6.54 -3.05 35.86
C LYS A 241 -5.45 -2.21 35.19
N GLY A 242 -4.18 -2.46 35.50
CA GLY A 242 -3.04 -1.80 34.87
C GLY A 242 -2.94 -2.10 33.37
N PHE A 243 -3.16 -3.35 32.97
CA PHE A 243 -3.20 -3.77 31.57
C PHE A 243 -4.26 -3.02 30.76
N LEU A 244 -5.40 -2.69 31.38
CA LEU A 244 -6.49 -1.93 30.77
C LEU A 244 -6.39 -0.41 31.05
N ASN A 245 -5.35 0.05 31.74
CA ASN A 245 -5.26 1.44 32.21
C ASN A 245 -4.71 2.36 31.10
N LYS A 246 -5.52 3.33 30.68
CA LYS A 246 -5.22 4.34 29.66
C LYS A 246 -4.68 3.77 28.34
N LEU A 247 -5.60 3.25 27.54
CA LEU A 247 -5.70 3.71 26.15
C LEU A 247 -6.60 4.93 26.10
#